data_AF-A0A527XJL6-F1
#
_entry.id   AF-A0A527XJL6-F1
#
_cell.length_a   1.000
_cell.length_b   1.000
_cell.length_c   1.000
_cell.angle_alpha   90.00
_cell.angle_beta   90.00
_cell.angle_gamma   90.00
#
_symmetry.space_group_name_H-M   'P 1'
#
loop_
_entity.id
_entity.type
_entity.pdbx_description
1 polymer ?
#
loop_
_entity_poly.entity_id
_entity_poly.type
_entity_poly.pdbx_seq_one_letter_code
_entity_poly.pdbx_strand_id
1 'polypeptide(L)' 'VITTNDGRVLMSGDVHARGGPEAPMSRQEVEAKYMEFAVPVLGSDRAAAIRDAVLSLDDRDSRFSDLSALLYDPPKASS' A
#
# COMPACT_ATOMS: atom_id res chain seq x y z
N VAL A 1 18.90 -21.89 5.44
CA VAL A 1 18.73 -23.34 5.69
C VAL A 1 18.49 -23.54 7.17
N ILE A 2 17.56 -24.42 7.53
CA ILE A 2 17.23 -24.79 8.91
C ILE A 2 17.40 -26.31 9.03
N THR A 3 18.11 -26.77 10.07
CA THR A 3 18.24 -28.20 10.38
C THR A 3 17.46 -28.51 11.66
N THR A 4 16.57 -29.50 11.61
CA THR A 4 15.74 -29.91 12.74
C THR A 4 16.45 -30.96 13.60
N ASN A 5 16.00 -31.17 14.84
CA ASN A 5 16.61 -32.11 15.79
C ASN A 5 16.58 -33.58 15.33
N ASP A 6 15.70 -33.91 14.39
CA ASP A 6 15.62 -35.22 13.72
C ASP A 6 16.47 -35.31 12.45
N GLY A 7 17.29 -34.29 12.17
CA GLY A 7 18.25 -34.25 11.08
C GLY A 7 17.68 -33.82 9.72
N ARG A 8 16.39 -33.51 9.60
CA ARG A 8 15.83 -32.97 8.34
C ARG A 8 16.37 -31.57 8.06
N VAL A 9 16.56 -31.27 6.78
CA VAL A 9 17.04 -29.97 6.29
C VAL A 9 15.92 -29.29 5.54
N LEU A 10 15.55 -28.09 5.98
CA LEU A 10 14.56 -27.22 5.34
C LEU A 10 15.29 -26.05 4.69
N MET A 11 15.06 -25.86 3.39
CA MET A 11 15.57 -24.72 2.62
C MET A 11 14.37 -23.92 2.11
N SER A 12 14.37 -22.60 2.33
CA SER A 12 13.47 -21.75 1.54
C SER A 12 13.94 -21.80 0.09
N GLY A 13 13.01 -21.96 -0.85
CA GLY A 13 13.28 -21.80 -2.28
C GLY A 13 13.62 -20.35 -2.63
N ASP A 14 13.32 -19.93 -3.87
CA ASP A 14 13.58 -18.55 -4.29
C ASP A 14 12.95 -17.53 -3.32
N VAL A 15 13.79 -16.58 -2.89
CA VAL A 15 13.50 -15.59 -1.84
C VAL A 15 13.38 -14.18 -2.43
N HIS A 16 12.86 -14.06 -3.65
CA HIS A 16 12.56 -12.74 -4.20
C HIS A 16 11.52 -12.05 -3.33
N ALA A 17 11.88 -10.86 -2.83
CA ALA A 17 10.95 -10.05 -2.06
C ALA A 17 9.77 -9.62 -2.95
N ARG A 18 8.54 -9.84 -2.47
CA ARG A 18 7.33 -9.40 -3.16
C ARG A 18 7.36 -7.88 -3.34
N GLY A 19 7.11 -7.41 -4.56
CA GLY A 19 7.13 -6.00 -4.96
C GLY A 19 8.45 -5.53 -5.56
N GLY A 20 9.48 -6.38 -5.63
CA GLY A 20 10.69 -6.08 -6.40
C GLY A 20 10.50 -6.28 -7.91
N PRO A 21 11.48 -5.89 -8.75
CA PRO A 21 11.42 -6.09 -10.20
C PRO A 21 11.16 -7.54 -10.62
N GLU A 22 11.68 -8.49 -9.83
CA GLU A 22 11.54 -9.94 -10.05
C GLU A 22 10.15 -10.50 -9.68
N ALA A 23 9.38 -9.77 -8.86
CA ALA A 23 8.03 -10.16 -8.44
C ALA A 23 7.16 -8.92 -8.18
N PRO A 24 6.79 -8.15 -9.21
CA PRO A 24 6.02 -6.92 -9.05
C PRO A 24 4.66 -7.18 -8.40
N MET A 25 4.20 -6.26 -7.56
CA MET A 25 2.83 -6.30 -7.05
C MET A 25 1.87 -5.90 -8.17
N SER A 26 0.72 -6.57 -8.22
CA SER A 26 -0.42 -6.09 -9.01
C SER A 26 -0.90 -4.74 -8.48
N ARG A 27 -1.59 -3.97 -9.34
CA ARG A 27 -2.25 -2.71 -8.94
C ARG A 27 -3.13 -2.89 -7.70
N GLN A 28 -3.95 -3.96 -7.69
CA GLN A 28 -4.85 -4.25 -6.58
C GLN A 28 -4.10 -4.53 -5.27
N GLU A 29 -2.96 -5.22 -5.33
CA GLU A 29 -2.13 -5.45 -4.14
C GLU A 29 -1.51 -4.16 -3.60
N VAL A 30 -1.06 -3.26 -4.48
CA VAL A 30 -0.55 -1.95 -4.08
C VAL A 30 -1.65 -1.10 -3.42
N GLU A 31 -2.85 -1.08 -4.02
CA GLU A 31 -4.01 -0.38 -3.46
C GLU A 31 -4.43 -0.96 -2.11
N ALA A 32 -4.50 -2.29 -1.99
CA ALA A 32 -4.84 -2.96 -0.74
C ALA A 32 -3.82 -2.67 0.37
N LYS A 33 -2.52 -2.73 0.02
CA LYS A 33 -1.43 -2.39 0.94
C LYS A 33 -1.53 -0.93 1.38
N TYR A 34 -1.80 0.00 0.47
CA TYR A 34 -2.01 1.40 0.82
C TYR A 34 -3.17 1.56 1.82
N MET A 35 -4.33 0.95 1.54
CA MET A 35 -5.50 1.03 2.42
C MET A 35 -5.20 0.44 3.81
N GLU A 36 -4.48 -0.68 3.90
CA GLU A 36 -4.07 -1.29 5.17
C GLU A 36 -3.31 -0.32 6.08
N PHE A 37 -2.40 0.48 5.53
CA PHE A 37 -1.62 1.46 6.31
C PHE A 37 -2.35 2.79 6.51
N ALA A 38 -3.13 3.24 5.53
CA ALA A 38 -3.75 4.56 5.54
C ALA A 38 -5.01 4.61 6.42
N VAL A 39 -5.86 3.59 6.38
CA VAL A 39 -7.15 3.57 7.09
C VAL A 39 -7.01 3.76 8.61
N PRO A 40 -6.06 3.11 9.32
CA PRO A 40 -5.90 3.29 10.76
C PRO A 40 -5.55 4.72 11.19
N VAL A 41 -4.99 5.54 10.29
CA VAL A 41 -4.52 6.90 10.59
C VAL A 41 -5.47 7.96 10.03
N LEU A 42 -6.01 7.74 8.84
CA LEU A 42 -6.79 8.73 8.08
C LEU A 42 -8.31 8.48 8.11
N GLY A 43 -8.73 7.26 8.49
CA GLY A 43 -10.07 6.76 8.26
C GLY A 43 -10.28 6.27 6.83
N SER A 44 -11.32 5.44 6.64
CA SER A 44 -11.64 4.79 5.35
C SER A 44 -11.85 5.78 4.23
N ASP A 45 -12.63 6.82 4.49
CA ASP A 45 -13.13 7.73 3.46
C ASP A 45 -12.01 8.61 2.91
N ARG A 46 -11.19 9.18 3.81
CA ARG A 46 -10.05 10.02 3.42
C ARG A 46 -8.96 9.19 2.73
N ALA A 47 -8.70 7.98 3.21
CA ALA A 47 -7.77 7.06 2.55
C ALA A 47 -8.24 6.72 1.13
N ALA A 48 -9.51 6.35 0.95
CA ALA A 48 -10.07 6.05 -0.38
C ALA A 48 -10.00 7.26 -1.31
N ALA A 49 -10.37 8.45 -0.83
CA ALA A 49 -10.31 9.68 -1.62
C ALA A 49 -8.87 10.02 -2.08
N ILE A 50 -7.87 9.83 -1.20
CA ILE A 50 -6.46 10.04 -1.57
C ILE A 50 -6.00 9.02 -2.61
N ARG A 51 -6.33 7.74 -2.43
CA ARG A 51 -6.01 6.69 -3.41
C ARG A 51 -6.58 7.06 -4.78
N ASP A 52 -7.86 7.41 -4.84
CA ASP A 52 -8.55 7.69 -6.09
C ASP A 52 -7.98 8.95 -6.77
N ALA A 53 -7.72 10.02 -6.01
CA ALA A 53 -7.12 11.25 -6.52
C ALA A 53 -5.67 11.04 -7.02
N VAL A 54 -4.88 10.16 -6.39
CA VAL A 54 -3.53 9.80 -6.87
C VAL A 54 -3.60 9.00 -8.16
N LEU A 55 -4.52 8.02 -8.23
CA LEU A 55 -4.68 7.14 -9.39
C LEU A 55 -5.28 7.83 -10.62
N SER A 56 -5.84 9.03 -10.46
CA SER A 56 -6.36 9.85 -11.57
C SER A 56 -5.40 10.95 -12.02
N LEU A 57 -4.20 11.10 -11.42
CA LEU A 57 -3.31 12.23 -11.71
C LEU A 57 -2.83 12.31 -13.18
N ASP A 58 -2.89 11.21 -13.93
CA ASP A 58 -2.60 11.17 -15.36
C ASP A 58 -3.79 11.59 -16.24
N ASP A 59 -4.99 11.72 -15.66
CA ASP A 59 -6.16 12.26 -16.36
C ASP A 59 -6.01 13.75 -16.62
N ARG A 60 -6.39 14.18 -17.83
CA ARG A 60 -6.27 15.58 -18.30
C ARG A 60 -6.94 16.60 -17.38
N ASP A 61 -8.06 16.22 -16.77
CA ASP A 61 -8.90 17.11 -15.97
C ASP A 61 -8.56 17.06 -14.47
N SER A 62 -7.68 16.15 -14.05
CA SER A 62 -7.26 16.05 -12.66
C SER A 62 -6.46 17.28 -12.21
N ARG A 63 -6.73 17.74 -10.99
CA ARG A 63 -6.03 18.86 -10.39
C ARG A 63 -5.29 18.41 -9.16
N PHE A 64 -4.01 18.79 -9.09
CA PHE A 64 -3.20 18.55 -7.88
C PHE A 64 -3.81 19.21 -6.64
N SER A 65 -4.58 20.29 -6.80
CA SER A 65 -5.29 20.95 -5.69
C SER A 65 -6.24 19.99 -4.96
N ASP A 66 -6.91 19.11 -5.69
CA ASP A 66 -7.93 18.21 -5.15
C ASP A 66 -7.27 17.15 -4.26
N LEU A 67 -6.11 16.65 -4.67
CA LEU A 67 -5.25 15.81 -3.83
C LEU A 67 -4.66 16.58 -2.64
N SER A 68 -4.13 17.78 -2.88
CA SER A 68 -3.45 18.56 -1.83
C SER A 68 -4.38 18.91 -0.66
N ALA A 69 -5.66 19.17 -0.93
CA ALA A 69 -6.65 19.40 0.10
C ALA A 69 -6.78 18.18 1.02
N LEU A 70 -6.81 16.97 0.45
CA LEU A 70 -6.86 15.72 1.21
C LEU A 70 -5.57 15.41 1.97
N LEU A 71 -4.42 15.86 1.49
CA LEU A 71 -3.12 15.62 2.16
C LEU A 71 -2.91 16.55 3.34
N TYR A 72 -3.31 17.82 3.22
CA TYR A 72 -3.01 18.85 4.22
C TYR A 72 -4.15 19.11 5.22
N ASP A 73 -5.34 18.53 5.03
CA ASP A 73 -6.42 18.60 6.01
C ASP A 73 -5.94 18.03 7.36
N PRO A 74 -6.17 18.70 8.51
CA PRO A 74 -5.82 18.13 9.80
C PRO A 74 -6.47 16.76 10.00
N PRO A 75 -5.82 15.81 10.70
CA PRO A 75 -6.47 14.57 11.11
C PRO A 75 -7.72 14.90 11.95
N LYS A 76 -8.84 14.23 11.67
CA LYS A 76 -10.00 14.34 12.55
C LYS A 76 -9.61 13.76 13.91
N ALA A 77 -9.78 14.54 14.98
CA ALA A 77 -9.56 14.04 16.33
C ALA A 77 -10.49 12.83 16.57
N SER A 78 -9.93 11.71 16.98
CA SER A 78 -10.70 10.54 17.40
C SER A 78 -11.64 10.95 18.54
N SER A 79 -12.95 10.82 18.33
CA SER A 79 -13.96 10.92 19.39
C SER A 79 -14.06 9.61 20.16
#